data_AF-A0A0H5CPP5-F1
#
_entry.id   AF-A0A0H5CPP5-F1
#
_cell.length_a   1.000
_cell.length_b   1.000
_cell.length_c   1.000
_cell.angle_alpha   90.00
_cell.angle_beta   90.00
_cell.angle_gamma   90.00
#
_symmetry.space_group_name_H-M   'P 1'
#
loop_
_entity.id
_entity.type
_entity.pdbx_description
1 polymer ?
#
loop_
_entity_poly.entity_id
_entity_poly.type
_entity_poly.pdbx_seq_one_letter_code
_entity_poly.pdbx_strand_id
1 'polypeptide(L)'
;MVIWPPLGIRGFMRRFLALAAVLVMTTSAACAQLSRSTDSGNASSEPATNERGNIVKQAGEPAGITNKLKAGKEELTFTLNSLSMTDVCEKNYGSFTDSTKPEHGHFLVLDMSVTTAADLDPMIGGLVLNPNSFSTIGPDGVTETDLATMGTYSCFSDERFPTEGFKSSQKYAGKIVLDTKNKSGVLIYTLGGFEGGWEWAYTV
;
A
#
# COMPACT_ATOMS: atom_id res chain seq x y z
N MET A 1 16.30 35.54 -67.58
CA MET A 1 17.31 34.76 -66.86
C MET A 1 16.53 33.67 -66.10
N VAL A 2 16.26 32.48 -66.67
CA VAL A 2 17.20 31.33 -66.89
C VAL A 2 17.62 30.89 -65.46
N ILE A 3 17.24 29.74 -64.85
CA ILE A 3 17.05 28.35 -65.30
C ILE A 3 16.22 27.54 -64.25
N TRP A 4 15.32 26.68 -64.73
CA TRP A 4 14.84 25.37 -64.18
C TRP A 4 15.57 24.26 -65.01
N PRO A 5 15.63 22.92 -64.74
CA PRO A 5 14.86 22.00 -63.84
C PRO A 5 15.77 20.79 -63.35
N PRO A 6 15.44 19.46 -63.35
CA PRO A 6 14.18 18.66 -63.42
C PRO A 6 14.04 17.53 -62.33
N LEU A 7 12.81 17.12 -61.95
CA LEU A 7 11.92 16.06 -62.50
C LEU A 7 12.48 14.62 -62.54
N GLY A 8 11.66 13.67 -62.06
CA GLY A 8 11.87 12.23 -62.25
C GLY A 8 10.72 11.34 -61.76
N ILE A 9 9.63 11.28 -62.55
CA ILE A 9 8.56 10.27 -62.50
C ILE A 9 8.94 9.09 -63.43
N ARG A 10 8.60 7.85 -63.05
CA ARG A 10 8.20 6.67 -63.88
C ARG A 10 8.49 5.40 -63.04
N GLY A 11 7.64 4.40 -62.88
CA GLY A 11 6.49 3.95 -63.64
C GLY A 11 6.63 2.45 -63.92
N PHE A 12 5.49 1.75 -63.90
CA PHE A 12 5.18 0.53 -64.66
C PHE A 12 5.47 -0.88 -64.09
N MET A 13 4.36 -1.53 -63.71
CA MET A 13 3.94 -2.91 -64.02
C MET A 13 4.93 -3.87 -64.71
N ARG A 14 4.97 -5.12 -64.24
CA ARG A 14 4.30 -6.27 -64.91
C ARG A 14 4.44 -7.58 -64.11
N ARG A 15 3.31 -8.27 -64.02
CA ARG A 15 3.15 -9.67 -63.60
C ARG A 15 3.86 -10.60 -64.58
N PHE A 16 4.43 -11.72 -64.13
CA PHE A 16 4.43 -13.01 -64.86
C PHE A 16 4.55 -14.20 -63.89
N LEU A 17 3.73 -15.21 -64.14
CA LEU A 17 3.63 -16.53 -63.49
C LEU A 17 4.82 -17.45 -63.84
N ALA A 18 5.17 -18.38 -62.94
CA ALA A 18 5.25 -19.85 -63.15
C ALA A 18 5.96 -20.50 -61.93
N LEU A 19 5.27 -21.27 -61.07
CA LEU A 19 5.09 -22.73 -61.12
C LEU A 19 6.39 -23.56 -61.03
N ALA A 20 6.70 -24.06 -59.82
CA ALA A 20 7.33 -25.36 -59.61
C ALA A 20 6.87 -25.93 -58.25
N ALA A 21 6.17 -27.06 -58.31
CA ALA A 21 5.71 -27.82 -57.17
C ALA A 21 6.84 -28.68 -56.61
N VAL A 22 6.96 -28.77 -55.28
CA VAL A 22 7.52 -29.95 -54.62
C VAL A 22 6.57 -30.35 -53.49
N LEU A 23 6.06 -31.57 -53.67
CA LEU A 23 5.17 -32.32 -52.80
C LEU A 23 5.98 -32.88 -51.62
N VAL A 24 5.56 -32.63 -50.38
CA VAL A 24 5.91 -33.49 -49.24
C VAL A 24 4.62 -33.85 -48.52
N MET A 25 4.16 -35.08 -48.75
CA MET A 25 3.16 -35.76 -47.92
C MET A 25 3.90 -36.55 -46.83
N THR A 26 3.59 -36.28 -45.56
CA THR A 26 3.68 -37.29 -44.48
C THR A 26 2.68 -36.99 -43.37
N THR A 27 1.58 -37.76 -43.40
CA THR A 27 0.81 -38.37 -42.30
C THR A 27 1.06 -37.93 -40.85
N SER A 28 -0.02 -37.61 -40.13
CA SER A 28 -0.62 -38.52 -39.11
C SER A 28 -1.15 -37.78 -37.86
N ALA A 29 -2.30 -38.28 -37.40
CA ALA A 29 -2.88 -38.19 -36.06
C ALA A 29 -3.40 -36.82 -35.57
N ALA A 30 -4.71 -36.62 -35.81
CA ALA A 30 -5.57 -36.09 -34.76
C ALA A 30 -5.55 -37.09 -33.58
N CYS A 31 -5.03 -36.68 -32.43
CA CYS A 31 -5.34 -37.29 -31.15
C CYS A 31 -5.80 -36.19 -30.21
N ALA A 32 -7.03 -36.33 -29.71
CA ALA A 32 -7.54 -35.57 -28.60
C ALA A 32 -6.54 -35.60 -27.45
N GLN A 33 -6.20 -34.42 -26.91
CA GLN A 33 -5.54 -34.34 -25.61
C GLN A 33 -6.45 -33.63 -24.63
N LEU A 34 -7.01 -34.49 -23.77
CA LEU A 34 -7.48 -34.30 -22.42
C LEU A 34 -7.28 -32.89 -21.86
N SER A 35 -8.38 -32.38 -21.31
CA SER A 35 -8.43 -31.47 -20.17
C SER A 35 -7.20 -31.63 -19.28
N ARG A 36 -6.27 -30.67 -19.36
CA ARG A 36 -5.52 -30.30 -18.16
C ARG A 36 -6.47 -29.46 -17.34
N SER A 37 -7.13 -30.14 -16.40
CA SER A 37 -7.60 -29.50 -15.18
C SER A 37 -6.40 -28.76 -14.60
N THR A 38 -6.34 -27.45 -14.80
CA THR A 38 -5.54 -26.60 -13.93
C THR A 38 -6.30 -26.61 -12.61
N ASP A 39 -5.85 -27.55 -11.78
CA ASP A 39 -6.09 -27.63 -10.36
C ASP A 39 -6.28 -26.22 -9.78
N SER A 40 -7.51 -25.93 -9.35
CA SER A 40 -7.78 -24.83 -8.43
C SER A 40 -7.15 -25.19 -7.10
N GLY A 41 -5.83 -25.07 -7.05
CA GLY A 41 -5.09 -24.93 -5.81
C GLY A 41 -5.48 -23.59 -5.21
N ASN A 42 -6.50 -23.62 -4.35
CA ASN A 42 -6.78 -22.53 -3.41
C ASN A 42 -5.66 -22.52 -2.36
N ALA A 43 -4.43 -22.23 -2.81
CA ALA A 43 -3.33 -21.87 -1.93
C ALA A 43 -3.58 -20.43 -1.52
N SER A 44 -4.07 -20.25 -0.29
CA SER A 44 -4.03 -18.96 0.39
C SER A 44 -2.56 -18.58 0.58
N SER A 45 -1.95 -17.97 -0.44
CA SER A 45 -0.58 -17.48 -0.34
C SER A 45 -0.55 -16.31 0.63
N GLU A 46 0.18 -16.47 1.72
CA GLU A 46 0.50 -15.38 2.64
C GLU A 46 1.12 -14.22 1.84
N PRO A 47 0.83 -12.94 2.18
CA PRO A 47 1.35 -11.82 1.43
C PRO A 47 2.87 -11.85 1.40
N ALA A 48 3.46 -11.54 0.24
CA ALA A 48 4.91 -11.41 0.14
C ALA A 48 5.41 -10.28 1.06
N THR A 49 6.45 -10.57 1.83
CA THR A 49 7.10 -9.61 2.73
C THR A 49 8.46 -9.17 2.17
N ASN A 50 8.93 -8.01 2.64
CA ASN A 50 10.27 -7.51 2.33
C ASN A 50 11.33 -8.13 3.26
N GLU A 51 12.60 -7.72 3.10
CA GLU A 51 13.72 -8.20 3.93
C GLU A 51 13.57 -7.91 5.44
N ARG A 52 12.70 -6.96 5.81
CA ARG A 52 12.34 -6.65 7.22
C ARG A 52 11.16 -7.48 7.74
N GLY A 53 10.59 -8.36 6.90
CA GLY A 53 9.41 -9.16 7.25
C GLY A 53 8.09 -8.38 7.17
N ASN A 54 8.09 -7.19 6.57
CA ASN A 54 6.89 -6.34 6.48
C ASN A 54 6.23 -6.43 5.10
N ILE A 55 4.92 -6.29 5.07
CA ILE A 55 4.11 -6.24 3.85
C ILE A 55 4.17 -4.81 3.32
N VAL A 56 4.69 -4.65 2.10
CA VAL A 56 4.76 -3.35 1.43
C VAL A 56 3.40 -3.00 0.86
N LYS A 57 2.92 -1.78 1.15
CA LYS A 57 1.59 -1.29 0.79
C LYS A 57 1.68 0.07 0.11
N GLN A 58 0.65 0.41 -0.66
CA GLN A 58 0.41 1.78 -1.14
C GLN A 58 -0.70 2.44 -0.32
N ALA A 59 -0.70 3.78 -0.26
CA ALA A 59 -1.83 4.50 0.31
C ALA A 59 -3.12 4.17 -0.46
N GLY A 60 -4.22 3.99 0.28
CA GLY A 60 -5.50 3.54 -0.24
C GLY A 60 -5.64 2.01 -0.37
N GLU A 61 -4.56 1.23 -0.24
CA GLU A 61 -4.66 -0.22 -0.23
C GLU A 61 -5.04 -0.77 1.15
N PRO A 62 -6.00 -1.71 1.24
CA PRO A 62 -6.35 -2.33 2.50
C PRO A 62 -5.21 -3.25 2.98
N ALA A 63 -5.02 -3.23 4.29
CA ALA A 63 -4.21 -4.14 5.08
C ALA A 63 -5.10 -4.69 6.21
N GLY A 64 -4.69 -5.78 6.86
CA GLY A 64 -5.55 -6.34 7.90
C GLY A 64 -5.02 -7.57 8.59
N ILE A 65 -5.65 -7.88 9.70
CA ILE A 65 -5.35 -9.03 10.55
C ILE A 65 -6.36 -10.12 10.25
N THR A 66 -5.85 -11.31 9.97
CA THR A 66 -6.65 -12.52 9.80
C THR A 66 -6.42 -13.48 10.95
N ASN A 67 -7.47 -14.18 11.39
CA ASN A 67 -7.37 -15.19 12.43
C ASN A 67 -7.08 -16.57 11.83
N LYS A 68 -5.83 -17.03 11.94
CA LYS A 68 -5.42 -18.35 11.46
C LYS A 68 -6.19 -19.50 12.13
N LEU A 69 -6.63 -19.33 13.39
CA LEU A 69 -7.45 -20.33 14.09
C LEU A 69 -8.90 -20.38 13.57
N LYS A 70 -9.38 -19.32 12.94
CA LYS A 70 -10.70 -19.27 12.27
C LYS A 70 -10.57 -19.36 10.75
N ALA A 71 -9.75 -20.27 10.26
CA ALA A 71 -9.55 -20.51 8.82
C ALA A 71 -9.12 -19.25 8.03
N GLY A 72 -8.36 -18.34 8.66
CA GLY A 72 -7.87 -17.13 8.00
C GLY A 72 -8.94 -16.05 7.80
N LYS A 73 -10.06 -16.11 8.53
CA LYS A 73 -11.08 -15.05 8.48
C LYS A 73 -10.49 -13.70 8.86
N GLU A 74 -10.86 -12.68 8.11
CA GLU A 74 -10.52 -11.30 8.40
C GLU A 74 -11.19 -10.83 9.68
N GLU A 75 -10.40 -10.29 10.61
CA GLU A 75 -10.86 -9.80 11.91
C GLU A 75 -10.93 -8.27 11.90
N LEU A 76 -9.90 -7.63 11.32
CA LEU A 76 -9.77 -6.19 11.26
C LEU A 76 -9.07 -5.80 9.96
N THR A 77 -9.72 -4.94 9.18
CA THR A 77 -9.14 -4.27 8.01
C THR A 77 -8.79 -2.84 8.41
N PHE A 78 -7.62 -2.36 8.02
CA PHE A 78 -7.28 -0.95 8.10
C PHE A 78 -6.67 -0.47 6.77
N THR A 79 -6.86 0.80 6.47
CA THR A 79 -6.33 1.43 5.26
C THR A 79 -5.70 2.75 5.64
N LEU A 80 -4.45 2.96 5.21
CA LEU A 80 -3.84 4.29 5.22
C LEU A 80 -4.34 5.04 3.99
N ASN A 81 -5.33 5.91 4.17
CA ASN A 81 -6.00 6.60 3.07
C ASN A 81 -5.08 7.64 2.43
N SER A 82 -4.37 8.42 3.25
CA SER A 82 -3.43 9.44 2.79
C SER A 82 -2.40 9.80 3.86
N LEU A 83 -1.30 10.42 3.42
CA LEU A 83 -0.28 11.03 4.28
C LEU A 83 -0.15 12.51 3.91
N SER A 84 0.07 13.35 4.92
CA SER A 84 0.37 14.78 4.73
C SER A 84 1.32 15.29 5.82
N MET A 85 2.08 16.34 5.51
CA MET A 85 2.93 17.02 6.49
C MET A 85 2.34 18.37 6.91
N THR A 86 2.52 18.70 8.18
CA THR A 86 2.32 20.05 8.69
C THR A 86 3.38 20.37 9.75
N ASP A 87 3.76 21.63 9.86
CA ASP A 87 4.65 22.11 10.93
C ASP A 87 3.84 22.78 12.06
N VAL A 88 2.50 22.81 11.94
CA VAL A 88 1.56 23.40 12.89
C VAL A 88 0.29 22.57 13.05
N CYS A 89 -0.23 22.47 14.26
CA CYS A 89 -1.53 21.86 14.55
C CYS A 89 -2.62 22.92 14.64
N GLU A 90 -3.60 22.88 13.73
CA GLU A 90 -4.65 23.90 13.60
C GLU A 90 -5.72 23.84 14.69
N LYS A 91 -5.91 22.68 15.34
CA LYS A 91 -6.88 22.48 16.41
C LYS A 91 -6.18 21.93 17.66
N ASN A 92 -6.14 22.75 18.72
CA ASN A 92 -5.63 22.36 20.03
C ASN A 92 -6.73 22.53 21.08
N TYR A 93 -6.85 21.57 21.98
CA TYR A 93 -7.65 21.74 23.19
C TYR A 93 -6.93 22.71 24.14
N GLY A 94 -7.45 23.93 24.26
CA GLY A 94 -7.00 24.90 25.26
C GLY A 94 -5.85 25.80 24.81
N SER A 95 -5.61 26.82 25.62
CA SER A 95 -4.65 27.93 25.42
C SER A 95 -3.17 27.54 25.55
N PHE A 96 -2.82 26.26 25.44
CA PHE A 96 -1.43 25.82 25.43
C PHE A 96 -0.89 25.92 24.00
N THR A 97 -0.27 27.06 23.70
CA THR A 97 0.27 27.38 22.37
C THR A 97 1.57 26.63 22.03
N ASP A 98 2.21 26.01 23.03
CA ASP A 98 3.48 25.29 22.84
C ASP A 98 3.31 23.81 22.45
N SER A 99 2.14 23.18 22.72
CA SER A 99 1.82 21.82 22.28
C SER A 99 1.41 21.73 20.80
N THR A 100 1.65 22.80 20.04
CA THR A 100 1.16 22.99 18.67
C THR A 100 2.27 22.84 17.61
N LYS A 101 3.51 22.69 18.07
CA LYS A 101 4.71 22.54 17.24
C LYS A 101 5.33 21.14 17.42
N PRO A 102 5.89 20.57 16.35
CA PRO A 102 6.65 19.34 16.43
C PRO A 102 7.98 19.56 17.17
N GLU A 103 8.36 18.62 18.02
CA GLU A 103 9.64 18.55 18.72
C GLU A 103 10.75 18.06 17.78
N HIS A 104 10.43 17.22 16.78
CA HIS A 104 11.38 16.72 15.78
C HIS A 104 11.34 17.47 14.46
N GLY A 105 10.41 18.41 14.32
CA GLY A 105 10.39 19.39 13.24
C GLY A 105 9.21 19.25 12.27
N HIS A 106 8.63 18.05 12.12
CA HIS A 106 7.49 17.83 11.24
C HIS A 106 6.44 16.90 11.86
N PHE A 107 5.17 17.28 11.75
CA PHE A 107 4.06 16.37 11.99
C PHE A 107 3.65 15.65 10.71
N LEU A 108 3.87 14.34 10.67
CA LEU A 108 3.33 13.44 9.67
C LEU A 108 1.93 13.00 10.11
N VAL A 109 0.92 13.44 9.37
CA VAL A 109 -0.48 13.12 9.63
C VAL A 109 -0.90 11.95 8.76
N LEU A 110 -1.31 10.86 9.41
CA LEU A 110 -1.83 9.65 8.81
C LEU A 110 -3.35 9.69 8.86
N ASP A 111 -4.01 9.75 7.71
CA ASP A 111 -5.47 9.57 7.63
C ASP A 111 -5.76 8.08 7.42
N MET A 112 -6.44 7.46 8.38
CA MET A 112 -6.68 6.02 8.36
C MET A 112 -8.16 5.68 8.53
N SER A 113 -8.56 4.56 7.94
CA SER A 113 -9.85 3.94 8.17
C SER A 113 -9.67 2.52 8.72
N VAL A 114 -10.59 2.08 9.58
CA VAL A 114 -10.62 0.74 10.17
C VAL A 114 -12.02 0.16 10.05
N THR A 115 -12.12 -1.11 9.65
CA THR A 115 -13.37 -1.89 9.67
C THR A 115 -13.13 -3.17 10.47
N THR A 116 -14.08 -3.52 11.33
CA THR A 116 -13.98 -4.72 12.17
C THR A 116 -15.02 -5.76 11.80
N ALA A 117 -14.64 -7.02 11.93
CA ALA A 117 -15.51 -8.16 11.73
C ALA A 117 -16.61 -8.25 12.80
N ALA A 118 -17.67 -8.99 12.49
CA ALA A 118 -18.77 -9.22 13.43
C ALA A 118 -18.37 -10.09 14.62
N ASP A 119 -17.46 -11.04 14.40
CA ASP A 119 -16.92 -11.94 15.40
C ASP A 119 -15.52 -11.54 15.86
N LEU A 120 -15.21 -10.23 15.83
CA LEU A 120 -13.92 -9.66 16.21
C LEU A 120 -13.39 -10.27 17.52
N ASP A 121 -12.23 -10.91 17.45
CA ASP A 121 -11.53 -11.42 18.61
C ASP A 121 -11.24 -10.28 19.61
N PRO A 122 -11.59 -10.41 20.90
CA PRO A 122 -11.38 -9.34 21.88
C PRO A 122 -9.92 -8.88 22.03
N MET A 123 -8.94 -9.75 21.77
CA MET A 123 -7.52 -9.38 21.80
C MET A 123 -7.18 -8.48 20.61
N ILE A 124 -7.73 -8.75 19.43
CA ILE A 124 -7.58 -7.90 18.24
C ILE A 124 -8.38 -6.60 18.41
N GLY A 125 -9.59 -6.69 18.96
CA GLY A 125 -10.40 -5.51 19.29
C GLY A 125 -9.76 -4.62 20.36
N GLY A 126 -8.95 -5.18 21.25
CA GLY A 126 -8.19 -4.42 22.25
C GLY A 126 -6.99 -3.64 21.69
N LEU A 127 -6.67 -3.78 20.40
CA LEU A 127 -5.57 -3.04 19.79
C LEU A 127 -5.88 -1.54 19.77
N VAL A 128 -4.89 -0.75 20.16
CA VAL A 128 -4.96 0.71 20.16
C VAL A 128 -4.07 1.26 19.06
N LEU A 129 -4.66 1.94 18.08
CA LEU A 129 -3.93 2.70 17.07
C LEU A 129 -3.54 4.07 17.62
N ASN A 130 -2.26 4.26 17.91
CA ASN A 130 -1.72 5.54 18.39
C ASN A 130 -0.28 5.74 17.90
N PRO A 131 0.32 6.92 18.12
CA PRO A 131 1.66 7.24 17.60
C PRO A 131 2.77 6.24 18.00
N ASN A 132 2.68 5.61 19.19
CA ASN A 132 3.66 4.60 19.62
C ASN A 132 3.61 3.29 18.83
N SER A 133 2.58 3.08 18.01
CA SER A 133 2.48 1.86 17.19
C SER A 133 3.32 1.95 15.92
N PHE A 134 3.96 3.08 15.66
CA PHE A 134 4.65 3.37 14.42
C PHE A 134 6.13 3.65 14.65
N SER A 135 6.91 3.41 13.61
CA SER A 135 8.28 3.92 13.45
C SER A 135 8.46 4.40 12.01
N THR A 136 9.50 5.18 11.75
CA THR A 136 9.89 5.54 10.38
C THR A 136 11.34 5.16 10.13
N ILE A 137 11.70 4.91 8.87
CA ILE A 137 13.09 4.83 8.42
C ILE A 137 13.34 6.02 7.49
N GLY A 138 14.28 6.87 7.90
CA GLY A 138 14.66 8.06 7.14
C GLY A 138 15.46 7.75 5.86
N PRO A 139 15.72 8.78 5.03
CA PRO A 139 16.59 8.64 3.85
C PRO A 139 18.04 8.30 4.21
N ASP A 140 18.45 8.58 5.45
CA ASP A 140 19.72 8.20 6.04
C ASP A 140 19.79 6.71 6.44
N GLY A 141 18.68 5.97 6.28
CA GLY A 141 18.56 4.57 6.68
C GLY A 141 18.40 4.37 8.18
N VAL A 142 18.22 5.44 8.96
CA VAL A 142 18.09 5.38 10.43
C VAL A 142 16.62 5.26 10.80
N THR A 143 16.32 4.33 11.70
CA THR A 143 14.97 4.18 12.28
C THR A 143 14.72 5.22 13.37
N GLU A 144 13.59 5.93 13.27
CA GLU A 144 13.02 6.76 14.33
C GLU A 144 11.89 5.99 15.03
N THR A 145 12.05 5.77 16.33
CA THR A 145 11.02 5.11 17.16
C THR A 145 10.34 6.08 18.12
N ASP A 146 10.97 7.22 18.40
CA ASP A 146 10.42 8.27 19.25
C ASP A 146 9.57 9.23 18.41
N LEU A 147 8.41 8.75 17.96
CA LEU A 147 7.49 9.53 17.12
C LEU A 147 6.33 10.12 17.91
N ALA A 148 6.19 9.74 19.18
CA ALA A 148 5.03 10.02 20.01
C ALA A 148 5.34 11.16 21.01
N THR A 149 5.38 12.39 20.51
CA THR A 149 5.62 13.58 21.34
C THR A 149 4.32 14.17 21.88
N MET A 150 4.38 15.12 22.81
CA MET A 150 3.17 15.71 23.41
C MET A 150 2.25 16.35 22.35
N GLY A 151 2.84 16.95 21.31
CA GLY A 151 2.09 17.56 20.21
C GLY A 151 1.27 16.56 19.40
N THR A 152 1.75 15.32 19.24
CA THR A 152 1.05 14.28 18.46
C THR A 152 -0.31 13.89 19.02
N TYR A 153 -0.47 13.92 20.35
CA TYR A 153 -1.73 13.61 21.02
C TYR A 153 -2.70 14.79 21.08
N SER A 154 -2.17 16.01 20.95
CA SER A 154 -2.94 17.25 21.00
C SER A 154 -3.50 17.62 19.62
N CYS A 155 -2.76 17.26 18.57
CA CYS A 155 -3.13 17.51 17.19
C CYS A 155 -4.33 16.67 16.76
N PHE A 156 -5.35 17.30 16.17
CA PHE A 156 -6.56 16.61 15.68
C PHE A 156 -7.23 15.72 16.74
N SER A 157 -7.28 16.17 17.99
CA SER A 157 -7.79 15.39 19.13
C SER A 157 -9.23 14.88 18.98
N ASP A 158 -10.04 15.54 18.14
CA ASP A 158 -11.43 15.17 17.84
C ASP A 158 -11.54 14.11 16.74
N GLU A 159 -10.45 13.84 16.04
CA GLU A 159 -10.37 12.91 14.90
C GLU A 159 -9.49 11.70 15.25
N ARG A 160 -9.09 11.52 16.51
CA ARG A 160 -8.27 10.38 16.95
C ARG A 160 -9.08 9.08 17.06
N PHE A 161 -8.38 7.95 16.99
CA PHE A 161 -8.98 6.65 17.26
C PHE A 161 -9.34 6.45 18.75
N PRO A 162 -10.28 5.54 19.06
CA PRO A 162 -10.62 5.17 20.44
C PRO A 162 -9.42 4.63 21.21
N THR A 163 -9.31 5.01 22.48
CA THR A 163 -8.24 4.54 23.38
C THR A 163 -8.55 3.18 24.01
N GLU A 164 -9.81 2.80 24.04
CA GLU A 164 -10.35 1.55 24.56
C GLU A 164 -10.41 0.42 23.50
N GLY A 165 -9.82 0.67 22.33
CA GLY A 165 -9.80 -0.24 21.19
C GLY A 165 -11.09 -0.24 20.36
N PHE A 166 -11.16 -1.17 19.42
CA PHE A 166 -12.25 -1.32 18.46
C PHE A 166 -13.32 -2.31 18.94
N LYS A 167 -14.57 -2.07 18.53
CA LYS A 167 -15.71 -2.97 18.77
C LYS A 167 -16.09 -3.68 17.47
N SER A 168 -16.78 -4.81 17.58
CA SER A 168 -17.22 -5.63 16.45
C SER A 168 -18.21 -4.90 15.54
N SER A 169 -18.20 -5.23 14.23
CA SER A 169 -19.10 -4.67 13.21
C SER A 169 -19.09 -3.14 13.12
N GLN A 170 -17.94 -2.51 13.35
CA GLN A 170 -17.81 -1.05 13.33
C GLN A 170 -16.95 -0.58 12.16
N LYS A 171 -17.11 0.71 11.84
CA LYS A 171 -16.23 1.45 10.95
C LYS A 171 -15.73 2.69 11.69
N TYR A 172 -14.42 2.88 11.67
CA TYR A 172 -13.75 4.03 12.26
C TYR A 172 -13.01 4.78 11.17
N ALA A 173 -12.99 6.10 11.27
CA ALA A 173 -12.10 6.96 10.52
C ALA A 173 -11.40 7.86 11.53
N GLY A 174 -10.10 8.03 11.37
CA GLY A 174 -9.34 8.85 12.29
C GLY A 174 -7.96 9.20 11.78
N LYS A 175 -7.32 10.10 12.52
CA LYS A 175 -5.98 10.60 12.25
C LYS A 175 -5.02 10.15 13.33
N ILE A 176 -3.81 9.80 12.91
CA ILE A 176 -2.67 9.58 13.79
C ILE A 176 -1.61 10.57 13.37
N VAL A 177 -1.07 11.30 14.34
CA VAL A 177 0.01 12.26 14.08
C VAL A 177 1.31 11.69 14.61
N LEU A 178 2.37 11.77 13.82
CA LEU A 178 3.71 11.33 14.19
C LEU A 178 4.66 12.52 14.12
N ASP A 179 5.61 12.63 15.04
CA ASP A 179 6.60 13.70 15.08
C ASP A 179 7.96 13.18 14.61
N THR A 180 8.35 13.57 13.39
CA THR A 180 9.53 13.02 12.71
C THR A 180 10.44 14.14 12.21
N LYS A 181 11.74 13.84 12.12
CA LYS A 181 12.73 14.71 11.48
C LYS A 181 12.65 14.68 9.95
N ASN A 182 11.98 13.70 9.36
CA ASN A 182 12.09 13.35 7.94
C ASN A 182 10.78 13.57 7.15
N LYS A 183 10.86 14.33 6.05
CA LYS A 183 9.76 14.53 5.08
C LYS A 183 9.56 13.40 4.06
N SER A 184 10.49 12.46 4.04
CA SER A 184 10.41 11.28 3.18
C SER A 184 11.03 10.09 3.89
N GLY A 185 10.55 8.89 3.60
CA GLY A 185 11.08 7.68 4.22
C GLY A 185 10.14 6.50 4.03
N VAL A 186 10.26 5.54 4.95
CA VAL A 186 9.34 4.40 5.07
C VAL A 186 8.63 4.49 6.41
N LEU A 187 7.30 4.55 6.40
CA LEU A 187 6.47 4.40 7.57
C LEU A 187 6.29 2.92 7.86
N ILE A 188 6.47 2.51 9.11
CA ILE A 188 6.31 1.14 9.57
C ILE A 188 5.23 1.10 10.64
N TYR A 189 4.27 0.20 10.47
CA TYR A 189 3.29 -0.16 11.50
C TYR A 189 3.50 -1.61 11.92
N THR A 190 3.77 -1.81 13.21
CA THR A 190 3.93 -3.14 13.80
C THR A 190 2.99 -3.31 14.97
N LEU A 191 2.48 -4.52 15.12
CA LEU A 191 1.63 -4.89 16.24
C LEU A 191 2.39 -5.80 17.19
N GLY A 192 2.48 -5.40 18.46
CA GLY A 192 3.09 -6.24 19.49
C GLY A 192 2.44 -7.62 19.54
N GLY A 193 3.26 -8.67 19.45
CA GLY A 193 2.79 -10.06 19.43
C GLY A 193 2.45 -10.62 18.04
N PHE A 194 2.60 -9.83 16.96
CA PHE A 194 2.54 -10.31 15.58
C PHE A 194 3.94 -10.33 14.97
N GLU A 195 4.20 -11.35 14.14
CA GLU A 195 5.41 -11.38 13.31
C GLU A 195 5.21 -10.46 12.10
N GLY A 196 6.16 -9.54 11.89
CA GLY A 196 6.09 -8.56 10.81
C GLY A 196 5.06 -7.45 11.06
N GLY A 197 4.67 -6.81 9.96
CA GLY A 197 3.87 -5.59 9.98
C GLY A 197 3.65 -5.07 8.57
N TRP A 198 3.40 -3.77 8.46
CA TRP A 198 3.12 -3.11 7.19
C TRP A 198 3.99 -1.89 7.01
N GLU A 199 4.36 -1.64 5.76
CA GLU A 199 5.19 -0.50 5.42
C GLU A 199 4.69 0.25 4.19
N TRP A 200 4.82 1.58 4.26
CA TRP A 200 4.49 2.49 3.18
C TRP A 200 5.66 3.43 2.93
N ALA A 201 6.06 3.58 1.68
CA ALA A 201 6.93 4.69 1.32
C ALA A 201 6.13 6.01 1.42
N TYR A 202 6.76 7.05 1.93
CA TYR A 202 6.17 8.39 1.97
C TYR A 202 7.14 9.43 1.46
N THR A 203 6.61 10.44 0.79
CA THR A 203 7.29 11.66 0.38
C THR A 203 6.23 12.73 0.28
N VAL A 204 6.37 13.80 1.06
CA VAL A 204 5.32 14.78 1.35
C VAL A 204 5.90 16.18 1.52
#